data_AF-A0A0R3MTT0-F1
#
_entry.id   AF-A0A0R3MTT0-F1
#
_cell.length_a   1.000
_cell.length_b   1.000
_cell.length_c   1.000
_cell.angle_alpha   90.00
_cell.angle_beta   90.00
_cell.angle_gamma   90.00
#
_symmetry.space_group_name_H-M   'P 1'
#
loop_
_entity.id
_entity.type
_entity.pdbx_description
1 polymer ?
#
loop_
_entity_poly.entity_id
_entity_poly.type
_entity_poly.pdbx_seq_one_letter_code
_entity_poly.pdbx_strand_id
1 'polypeptide(L)'
;MSVLVIRPDEEAQIAEAVEKARQNPIPWKALESIADKSDTNSLDLGERASGVEAVRRQYPSQHLALGTYRVALSFEQQPDGLFRHLSISSANRGKVPGLEVLTTVLGAFGFTGWPLRRPHRIWMEEFEPGHHAVNVVELEPPLSS
;
A
#
# COMPACT_ATOMS: atom_id res chain seq x y z
N MET A 1 2.19 -14.92 -18.09
CA MET A 1 1.54 -15.01 -16.76
C MET A 1 2.64 -15.20 -15.74
N SER A 2 2.73 -14.32 -14.75
CA SER A 2 3.71 -14.42 -13.67
C SER A 2 2.96 -14.73 -12.38
N VAL A 3 3.14 -15.94 -11.86
CA VAL A 3 2.57 -16.37 -10.59
C VAL A 3 3.52 -15.96 -9.47
N LEU A 4 3.00 -15.30 -8.43
CA LEU A 4 3.73 -15.05 -7.20
C LEU A 4 3.36 -16.14 -6.18
N VAL A 5 4.37 -16.76 -5.58
CA VAL A 5 4.21 -17.66 -4.43
C VAL A 5 4.89 -17.00 -3.24
N ILE A 6 4.14 -16.78 -2.16
CA ILE A 6 4.69 -16.27 -0.91
C ILE A 6 5.31 -17.45 -0.17
N ARG A 7 6.58 -17.31 0.20
CA ARG A 7 7.34 -18.35 0.90
C ARG A 7 7.14 -18.22 2.42
N PRO A 8 7.32 -19.31 3.20
CA PRO A 8 7.13 -19.25 4.66
C PRO A 8 8.02 -18.21 5.37
N ASP A 9 9.24 -17.96 4.87
CA ASP A 9 10.11 -16.89 5.38
C ASP A 9 9.53 -15.50 5.10
N GLU A 10 8.86 -15.32 3.96
CA GLU A 10 8.20 -14.07 3.60
C GLU A 10 6.93 -13.85 4.43
N GLU A 11 6.17 -14.89 4.78
CA GLU A 11 5.00 -14.77 5.67
C GLU A 11 5.38 -14.20 7.03
N ALA A 12 6.49 -14.67 7.62
CA ALA A 12 7.00 -14.14 8.89
C ALA A 12 7.42 -12.67 8.77
N GLN A 13 8.08 -12.30 7.67
CA GLN A 13 8.47 -10.90 7.39
C GLN A 13 7.26 -10.01 7.17
N ILE A 14 6.21 -10.50 6.50
CA ILE A 14 4.95 -9.78 6.30
C ILE A 14 4.28 -9.53 7.65
N ALA A 15 4.17 -10.55 8.50
CA ALA A 15 3.59 -10.40 9.84
C ALA A 15 4.34 -9.36 10.68
N GLU A 16 5.68 -9.40 10.66
CA GLU A 16 6.52 -8.42 11.35
C GLU A 16 6.34 -7.00 10.79
N ALA A 17 6.30 -6.85 9.47
CA ALA A 17 6.07 -5.56 8.82
C ALA A 17 4.68 -4.98 9.16
N VAL A 18 3.64 -5.83 9.18
CA VAL A 18 2.29 -5.41 9.57
C VAL A 18 2.26 -4.89 10.99
N GLU A 19 2.89 -5.59 11.92
CA GLU A 19 2.93 -5.16 13.32
C GLU A 19 3.71 -3.85 13.50
N LYS A 20 4.90 -3.74 12.89
CA LYS A 20 5.70 -2.50 12.94
C LYS A 20 5.00 -1.30 12.33
N ALA A 21 4.32 -1.49 11.19
CA ALA A 21 3.58 -0.43 10.53
C ALA A 21 2.37 0.03 11.38
N ARG A 22 1.67 -0.92 12.00
CA ARG A 22 0.50 -0.65 12.85
C ARG A 22 0.87 0.14 14.10
N GLN A 23 2.05 -0.07 14.67
CA GLN A 23 2.54 0.65 15.86
C GLN A 23 2.88 2.14 15.58
N ASN A 24 3.11 2.50 14.32
CA ASN A 24 3.49 3.86 13.91
C ASN A 24 2.58 4.38 12.79
N PRO A 25 1.27 4.52 13.03
CA PRO A 25 0.35 4.95 11.99
C PRO A 25 0.58 6.43 11.64
N ILE A 26 0.43 6.78 10.37
CA ILE A 26 0.52 8.15 9.89
C ILE A 26 -0.70 8.92 10.43
N PRO A 27 -0.51 10.01 11.21
CA PRO A 27 -1.63 10.77 11.74
C PRO A 27 -2.40 11.50 10.64
N TRP A 28 -3.73 11.62 10.81
CA TRP A 28 -4.59 12.32 9.84
C TRP A 28 -4.09 13.72 9.51
N LYS A 29 -3.63 14.48 10.52
CA LYS A 29 -3.11 15.85 10.31
C LYS A 29 -1.93 15.91 9.35
N ALA A 30 -1.10 14.87 9.29
CA ALA A 30 0.00 14.81 8.33
C ALA A 30 -0.52 14.50 6.92
N LEU A 31 -1.45 13.55 6.81
CA LEU A 31 -2.07 13.13 5.55
C LEU A 31 -2.94 14.22 4.92
N GLU A 32 -3.73 14.94 5.71
CA GLU A 32 -4.69 15.94 5.23
C GLU A 32 -4.06 17.00 4.31
N SER A 33 -2.81 17.38 4.60
CA SER A 33 -2.05 18.35 3.81
C SER A 33 -1.57 17.83 2.44
N ILE A 34 -1.50 16.50 2.26
CA ILE A 34 -0.99 15.84 1.05
C ILE A 34 -2.03 14.94 0.38
N ALA A 35 -3.23 14.81 0.97
CA ALA A 35 -4.29 13.96 0.46
C ALA A 35 -4.74 14.48 -0.90
N ASP A 36 -4.69 13.61 -1.90
CA ASP A 36 -5.29 13.91 -3.20
C ASP A 36 -6.81 13.96 -3.06
N LYS A 37 -7.39 15.10 -3.44
CA LYS A 37 -8.83 15.36 -3.42
C LYS A 37 -9.49 15.03 -4.76
N SER A 38 -8.70 14.63 -5.75
CA SER A 38 -9.22 14.16 -7.02
C SER A 38 -9.81 12.76 -6.88
N ASP A 39 -10.86 12.48 -7.64
CA ASP A 39 -11.50 11.17 -7.72
C ASP A 39 -10.94 10.34 -8.89
N THR A 40 -9.65 10.55 -9.21
CA THR A 40 -8.99 9.79 -10.27
C THR A 40 -8.49 8.44 -9.74
N ASN A 41 -8.37 7.48 -10.65
CA ASN A 41 -7.76 6.17 -10.40
C ASN A 41 -6.29 6.14 -10.85
N SER A 42 -5.71 7.29 -11.19
CA SER A 42 -4.32 7.44 -11.63
C SER A 42 -3.75 8.72 -11.03
N LEU A 43 -2.53 8.64 -10.51
CA LEU A 43 -1.75 9.77 -10.02
C LEU A 43 -0.36 9.74 -10.66
N ASP A 44 -0.08 10.74 -11.50
CA ASP A 44 1.23 10.88 -12.13
C ASP A 44 2.19 11.65 -11.23
N LEU A 45 3.50 11.52 -11.49
CA LEU A 45 4.55 12.16 -10.67
C LEU A 45 4.38 13.68 -10.54
N GLY A 46 3.93 14.35 -11.59
CA GLY A 46 3.71 15.80 -11.62
C GLY A 46 2.49 16.27 -10.81
N GLU A 47 1.60 15.34 -10.45
CA GLU A 47 0.35 15.62 -9.73
C GLU A 47 0.50 15.40 -8.22
N ARG A 48 1.64 14.85 -7.78
CA ARG A 48 1.92 14.62 -6.36
C ARG A 48 1.95 15.93 -5.58
N ALA A 49 1.21 15.95 -4.47
CA ALA A 49 1.19 17.09 -3.57
C ALA A 49 2.60 17.43 -3.06
N SER A 50 2.88 18.74 -2.94
CA SER A 50 4.11 19.21 -2.28
C SER A 50 4.13 18.74 -0.82
N GLY A 51 5.24 18.17 -0.36
CA GLY A 51 5.40 17.73 1.03
C GLY A 51 5.21 16.23 1.28
N VAL A 52 4.77 15.46 0.29
CA VAL A 52 4.67 13.98 0.38
C VAL A 52 5.98 13.36 0.88
N GLU A 53 7.12 13.80 0.37
CA GLU A 53 8.43 13.28 0.78
C GLU A 53 8.80 13.61 2.24
N ALA A 54 8.32 14.74 2.77
CA ALA A 54 8.51 15.07 4.18
C ALA A 54 7.70 14.13 5.08
N VAL A 55 6.44 13.87 4.71
CA VAL A 55 5.57 12.92 5.42
C VAL A 55 6.16 11.51 5.37
N ARG A 56 6.58 11.03 4.19
CA ARG A 56 7.22 9.71 4.02
C ARG A 56 8.48 9.55 4.85
N ARG A 57 9.28 10.62 5.00
CA ARG A 57 10.47 10.60 5.84
C ARG A 57 10.13 10.53 7.33
N GLN A 58 9.07 11.22 7.76
CA GLN A 58 8.66 11.26 9.16
C GLN A 58 7.93 9.98 9.58
N TYR A 59 7.15 9.38 8.68
CA TYR A 59 6.39 8.17 8.91
C TYR A 59 6.71 7.12 7.83
N PRO A 60 7.86 6.44 7.95
CA PRO A 60 8.33 5.53 6.92
C PRO A 60 7.43 4.29 6.81
N SER A 61 7.07 3.94 5.59
CA SER A 61 6.43 2.66 5.27
C SER A 61 7.37 1.49 5.52
N GLN A 62 6.81 0.31 5.76
CA GLN A 62 7.56 -0.95 5.81
C GLN A 62 7.70 -1.49 4.38
N HIS A 63 8.93 -1.70 3.93
CA HIS A 63 9.23 -2.16 2.58
C HIS A 63 9.64 -3.63 2.57
N LEU A 64 9.04 -4.41 1.68
CA LEU A 64 9.35 -5.83 1.49
C LEU A 64 9.54 -6.14 0.00
N ALA A 65 10.44 -7.09 -0.28
CA ALA A 65 10.64 -7.64 -1.62
C ALA A 65 10.04 -9.05 -1.68
N LEU A 66 9.14 -9.29 -2.63
CA LEU A 66 8.44 -10.56 -2.84
C LEU A 66 8.73 -11.04 -4.26
N GLY A 67 9.86 -11.73 -4.44
CA GLY A 67 10.38 -12.07 -5.76
C GLY A 67 10.68 -10.84 -6.61
N THR A 68 10.00 -10.71 -7.76
CA THR A 68 10.14 -9.55 -8.68
C THR A 68 9.23 -8.38 -8.32
N TYR A 69 8.55 -8.43 -7.17
CA TYR A 69 7.63 -7.39 -6.72
C TYR A 69 8.17 -6.72 -5.47
N ARG A 70 7.79 -5.45 -5.30
CA ARG A 70 8.09 -4.67 -4.11
C ARG A 70 6.79 -4.20 -3.51
N VAL A 71 6.74 -4.21 -2.18
CA VAL A 71 5.58 -3.78 -1.42
C VAL A 71 6.01 -2.72 -0.42
N ALA A 72 5.23 -1.65 -0.30
CA ALA A 72 5.33 -0.69 0.79
C ALA A 72 4.02 -0.71 1.58
N LEU A 73 4.10 -0.89 2.89
CA LEU A 73 2.97 -0.94 3.81
C LEU A 73 3.02 0.22 4.79
N SER A 74 1.89 0.90 4.96
CA SER A 74 1.68 1.86 6.04
C SER A 74 0.29 1.70 6.64
N PHE A 75 0.11 2.23 7.85
CA PHE A 75 -1.19 2.43 8.46
C PHE A 75 -1.47 3.92 8.56
N GLU A 76 -2.71 4.33 8.33
CA GLU A 76 -3.13 5.71 8.16
C GLU A 76 -4.32 6.01 9.06
N GLN A 77 -4.20 7.00 9.94
CA GLN A 77 -5.35 7.51 10.68
C GLN A 77 -6.14 8.42 9.76
N GLN A 78 -7.39 8.06 9.46
CA GLN A 78 -8.33 8.84 8.68
C GLN A 78 -9.60 9.10 9.51
N PRO A 79 -10.49 10.02 9.10
CA PRO A 79 -11.70 10.33 9.86
C PRO A 79 -12.59 9.11 10.14
N ASP A 80 -12.65 8.16 9.19
CA ASP A 80 -13.46 6.94 9.31
C ASP A 80 -12.77 5.81 10.08
N GLY A 81 -11.53 6.02 10.55
CA GLY A 81 -10.79 5.07 11.37
C GLY A 81 -9.36 4.84 10.88
N LEU A 82 -8.81 3.68 11.26
CA LEU A 82 -7.48 3.27 10.84
C LEU A 82 -7.59 2.57 9.49
N PHE A 83 -6.81 3.00 8.51
CA PHE A 83 -6.70 2.34 7.21
C PHE A 83 -5.34 1.68 7.09
N ARG A 84 -5.30 0.53 6.41
CA ARG A 84 -4.07 -0.08 5.94
C ARG A 84 -3.87 0.32 4.48
N HIS A 85 -2.66 0.71 4.13
CA HIS A 85 -2.29 1.11 2.78
C HIS A 85 -1.17 0.22 2.28
N LEU A 86 -1.40 -0.43 1.14
CA LEU A 86 -0.42 -1.25 0.45
C LEU A 86 -0.13 -0.69 -0.94
N SER A 87 1.12 -0.37 -1.20
CA SER A 87 1.62 0.00 -2.52
C SER A 87 2.40 -1.18 -3.11
N ILE A 88 1.96 -1.71 -4.24
CA ILE A 88 2.54 -2.91 -4.86
C ILE A 88 3.09 -2.53 -6.24
N SER A 89 4.37 -2.75 -6.47
CA SER A 89 5.03 -2.45 -7.75
C SER A 89 5.83 -3.64 -8.28
N SER A 90 6.09 -3.63 -9.59
CA SER A 90 7.08 -4.54 -10.18
C SER A 90 8.47 -3.91 -10.12
N ALA A 91 9.48 -4.72 -9.85
CA ALA A 91 10.87 -4.33 -10.03
C ALA A 91 11.22 -4.08 -11.51
N ASN A 92 10.42 -4.61 -12.43
CA ASN A 92 10.61 -4.43 -13.87
C ASN A 92 9.91 -3.15 -14.34
N ARG A 93 10.68 -2.22 -14.91
CA ARG A 93 10.15 -0.96 -15.48
C ARG A 93 9.07 -1.22 -16.53
N GLY A 94 8.04 -0.37 -16.55
CA GLY A 94 6.91 -0.47 -17.49
C GLY A 94 5.96 -1.64 -17.22
N LYS A 95 6.16 -2.39 -16.13
CA LYS A 95 5.24 -3.46 -15.70
C LYS A 95 4.55 -3.08 -14.40
N VAL A 96 3.28 -3.49 -14.29
CA VAL A 96 2.48 -3.39 -13.07
C VAL A 96 2.11 -4.80 -12.59
N PRO A 97 1.82 -4.98 -11.29
CA PRO A 97 1.26 -6.23 -10.79
C PRO A 97 -0.06 -6.56 -11.49
N GLY A 98 -0.18 -7.80 -11.97
CA GLY A 98 -1.44 -8.34 -12.48
C GLY A 98 -2.39 -8.72 -11.34
N LEU A 99 -3.67 -8.98 -11.68
CA LEU A 99 -4.70 -9.26 -10.69
C LEU A 99 -4.40 -10.47 -9.78
N GLU A 100 -3.80 -11.52 -10.31
CA GLU A 100 -3.40 -12.70 -9.53
C GLU A 100 -2.38 -12.32 -8.45
N VAL A 101 -1.38 -11.51 -8.79
CA VAL A 101 -0.36 -11.02 -7.86
C VAL A 101 -0.99 -10.11 -6.81
N LEU A 102 -1.87 -9.18 -7.23
CA LEU A 102 -2.60 -8.33 -6.31
C LEU A 102 -3.40 -9.16 -5.29
N THR A 103 -4.13 -10.17 -5.76
CA THR A 103 -4.93 -11.05 -4.91
C THR A 103 -4.06 -11.79 -3.89
N THR A 104 -2.96 -12.38 -4.34
CA THR A 104 -2.01 -13.09 -3.46
C THR A 104 -1.41 -12.16 -2.41
N VAL A 105 -0.92 -10.99 -2.83
CA VAL A 105 -0.29 -10.02 -1.93
C VAL A 105 -1.32 -9.48 -0.93
N LEU A 106 -2.50 -9.07 -1.38
CA LEU A 106 -3.55 -8.57 -0.49
C LEU A 106 -3.93 -9.61 0.58
N GLY A 107 -4.09 -10.88 0.17
CA GLY A 107 -4.35 -11.98 1.11
C GLY A 107 -3.23 -12.16 2.15
N ALA A 108 -1.97 -12.12 1.71
CA ALA A 108 -0.81 -12.28 2.60
C ALA A 108 -0.69 -11.14 3.62
N PHE A 109 -1.06 -9.91 3.24
CA PHE A 109 -1.09 -8.75 4.14
C PHE A 109 -2.41 -8.61 4.91
N GLY A 110 -3.27 -9.64 4.86
CA GLY A 110 -4.50 -9.74 5.64
C GLY A 110 -5.63 -8.80 5.22
N PHE A 111 -5.58 -8.21 4.02
CA PHE A 111 -6.72 -7.48 3.45
C PHE A 111 -7.89 -8.45 3.23
N THR A 112 -9.08 -7.96 2.95
CA THR A 112 -10.24 -8.84 2.68
C THR A 112 -10.13 -9.70 1.41
N GLY A 113 -9.01 -9.64 0.71
CA GLY A 113 -8.76 -10.35 -0.53
C GLY A 113 -9.44 -9.65 -1.71
N TRP A 114 -9.35 -10.25 -2.89
CA TRP A 114 -10.05 -9.75 -4.07
C TRP A 114 -11.37 -10.50 -4.31
N PRO A 115 -12.49 -9.82 -4.61
CA PRO A 115 -12.66 -8.36 -4.53
C PRO A 115 -12.67 -7.88 -3.07
N LEU A 116 -12.25 -6.64 -2.85
CA LEU A 116 -12.25 -6.01 -1.53
C LEU A 116 -13.69 -5.84 -1.01
N ARG A 117 -13.88 -6.08 0.28
CA ARG A 117 -15.20 -6.12 0.93
C ARG A 117 -15.44 -5.00 1.93
N ARG A 118 -14.39 -4.32 2.38
CA ARG A 118 -14.47 -3.16 3.27
C ARG A 118 -14.39 -1.86 2.47
N PRO A 119 -14.73 -0.70 3.06
CA PRO A 119 -14.44 0.59 2.44
C PRO A 119 -12.97 0.64 2.02
N HIS A 120 -12.76 0.96 0.75
CA HIS A 120 -11.44 0.92 0.14
C HIS A 120 -11.31 1.94 -0.99
N ARG A 121 -10.06 2.23 -1.36
CA ARG A 121 -9.70 2.94 -2.59
C ARG A 121 -8.57 2.18 -3.28
N ILE A 122 -8.63 2.13 -4.60
CA ILE A 122 -7.57 1.58 -5.44
C ILE A 122 -7.20 2.61 -6.49
N TRP A 123 -5.91 2.87 -6.66
CA TRP A 123 -5.42 3.72 -7.74
C TRP A 123 -4.05 3.24 -8.20
N MET A 124 -3.69 3.64 -9.41
CA MET A 124 -2.34 3.50 -9.92
C MET A 124 -1.55 4.78 -9.67
N GLU A 125 -0.32 4.67 -9.24
CA GLU A 125 0.56 5.81 -9.00
C GLU A 125 1.90 5.60 -9.67
N GLU A 126 2.34 6.59 -10.45
CA GLU A 126 3.73 6.64 -10.91
C GLU A 126 4.62 7.12 -9.75
N PHE A 127 5.60 6.31 -9.34
CA PHE A 127 6.47 6.64 -8.22
C PHE A 127 7.90 6.99 -8.58
N GLU A 128 8.35 6.56 -9.75
CA GLU A 128 9.58 6.96 -10.43
C GLU A 128 9.31 6.92 -11.95
N PRO A 129 10.07 7.64 -12.81
CA PRO A 129 9.77 7.72 -14.24
C PRO A 129 9.65 6.35 -14.95
N GLY A 130 8.43 5.98 -15.33
CA GLY A 130 8.08 4.70 -15.94
C GLY A 130 7.89 3.53 -14.96
N HIS A 131 7.87 3.79 -13.65
CA HIS A 131 7.59 2.83 -12.59
C HIS A 131 6.26 3.16 -11.90
N HIS A 132 5.38 2.17 -11.90
CA HIS A 132 4.02 2.32 -11.40
C HIS A 132 3.77 1.31 -10.28
N ALA A 133 3.02 1.77 -9.29
CA ALA A 133 2.49 0.95 -8.22
C ALA A 133 0.96 0.92 -8.30
N VAL A 134 0.38 -0.19 -7.89
CA VAL A 134 -1.04 -0.27 -7.56
C VAL A 134 -1.13 -0.05 -6.06
N ASN A 135 -1.81 1.02 -5.67
CA ASN A 135 -2.07 1.35 -4.29
C ASN A 135 -3.46 0.85 -3.91
N VAL A 136 -3.55 0.24 -2.73
CA VAL A 136 -4.79 -0.23 -2.13
C VAL A 136 -4.85 0.29 -0.70
N VAL A 137 -5.87 1.07 -0.41
CA VAL A 137 -6.23 1.50 0.95
C VAL A 137 -7.50 0.76 1.34
N GLU A 138 -7.52 0.13 2.51
CA GLU A 138 -8.70 -0.56 3.07
C GLU A 138 -8.85 -0.22 4.55
N LEU A 139 -10.09 -0.06 5.02
CA LEU A 139 -10.38 0.12 6.44
C LEU A 139 -9.90 -1.09 7.24
N GLU A 140 -9.09 -0.84 8.27
CA GLU A 140 -8.58 -1.84 9.20
C GLU A 140 -9.75 -2.44 10.01
N PRO A 141 -9.85 -3.78 10.14
CA PRO A 141 -10.79 -4.37 11.06
C PRO A 141 -10.51 -3.89 12.48
N PRO A 142 -11.56 -3.63 13.28
CA PRO A 142 -11.37 -3.38 14.70
C PRO A 142 -10.60 -4.53 15.34
N LEU A 143 -9.69 -4.21 16.25
CA LEU A 143 -9.05 -5.22 17.08
C LEU A 143 -10.16 -6.01 17.78
N SER A 144 -10.19 -7.32 17.57
CA SER A 144 -11.11 -8.19 18.32
C SER A 144 -10.74 -8.08 19.79
N SER A 145 -11.63 -7.46 20.56
CA SER A 145 -11.56 -7.34 22.03
C SER A 145 -11.70 -8.70 22.70
#